data_AF-A0A7S1Y116-F1
#
_entry.id   AF-A0A7S1Y116-F1
#
_cell.length_a   1.000
_cell.length_b   1.000
_cell.length_c   1.000
_cell.angle_alpha   90.00
_cell.angle_beta   90.00
_cell.angle_gamma   90.00
#
_symmetry.space_group_name_H-M   'P 1'
#
loop_
_entity.id
_entity.type
_entity.pdbx_description
1 polymer ?
#
loop_
_entity_poly.entity_id
_entity_poly.type
_entity_poly.pdbx_seq_one_letter_code
_entity_poly.pdbx_strand_id
1 'polypeptide(L)'
;RSGGGVDGGEKGNAKGNAKGGAAARRRSSGSSENAGDPNRPRGAQAHEQEQEDVSLVLRIVDDYVCMSTSRDVALRFLADLPRYRRFGAKVNPRKTKINFFPTHREVFGGGASEGGGAVAQELACAAVVTNDAFPWCGHVFDARALRACPDHSRLYGRDLGWFVDADMSAPPGLGFRRKLKQLVRAKAHALVLDTEVNGVRTAAANLYAVVLVAVLKALTLLRRSPSRGGNRGRDGNDRYLVRSARLLGHFCARLVATCTEARGRPLSGGAAHCALVAMPELVKHLCARAFAAALGVDSGGGGGGGGGGGGGGGAKARRRG
;
A
#
# COMPACT_ATOMS: atom_id res chain seq x y z
N ARG A 1 10.70 56.92 -20.73
CA ARG A 1 11.56 57.68 -19.79
C ARG A 1 12.53 56.69 -19.17
N SER A 2 13.83 56.91 -19.44
CA SER A 2 15.07 56.38 -18.80
C SER A 2 15.16 54.85 -18.58
N GLY A 3 16.16 54.09 -19.06
CA GLY A 3 17.44 54.26 -19.78
C GLY A 3 18.04 52.84 -19.86
N GLY A 4 18.61 52.33 -20.97
CA GLY A 4 19.94 52.63 -21.53
C GLY A 4 21.06 52.14 -20.58
N GLY A 5 22.06 51.31 -20.91
CA GLY A 5 22.57 50.63 -22.12
C GLY A 5 23.69 49.67 -21.62
N VAL A 6 23.90 48.49 -22.23
CA VAL A 6 24.90 48.16 -23.27
C VAL A 6 26.36 48.51 -22.94
N ASP A 7 27.19 47.47 -22.79
CA ASP A 7 28.53 47.19 -23.37
C ASP A 7 29.27 46.23 -22.42
N GLY A 8 30.11 45.27 -22.80
CA GLY A 8 30.89 45.05 -24.01
C GLY A 8 32.28 44.53 -23.58
N GLY A 9 32.85 43.55 -24.29
CA GLY A 9 34.32 43.42 -24.40
C GLY A 9 35.11 42.52 -23.43
N GLU A 10 35.49 41.34 -23.96
CA GLU A 10 36.87 40.89 -24.19
C GLU A 10 37.83 40.38 -23.06
N LYS A 11 38.24 39.11 -23.28
CA LYS A 11 39.50 38.36 -23.03
C LYS A 11 40.53 38.89 -22.02
N GLY A 12 40.98 37.97 -21.15
CA GLY A 12 42.26 38.07 -20.44
C GLY A 12 42.67 36.75 -19.78
N ASN A 13 43.73 36.13 -20.31
CA ASN A 13 44.40 34.92 -19.85
C ASN A 13 45.26 35.22 -18.59
N ALA A 14 45.18 34.40 -17.54
CA ALA A 14 46.16 34.44 -16.45
C ALA A 14 46.42 33.04 -15.86
N LYS A 15 47.67 32.60 -16.06
CA LYS A 15 48.31 31.46 -15.40
C LYS A 15 48.35 31.65 -13.88
N GLY A 16 48.07 30.58 -13.13
CA GLY A 16 48.38 30.47 -11.70
C GLY A 16 48.73 29.02 -11.37
N ASN A 17 49.96 28.81 -10.89
CA ASN A 17 50.61 27.54 -10.60
C ASN A 17 50.72 27.37 -9.08
N ALA A 18 50.25 26.26 -8.49
CA ALA A 18 50.68 25.73 -7.18
C ALA A 18 50.06 24.32 -7.01
N LYS A 19 50.82 23.23 -7.11
CA LYS A 19 51.68 22.57 -6.10
C LYS A 19 50.95 22.07 -4.84
N GLY A 20 51.09 20.76 -4.60
CA GLY A 20 50.97 20.09 -3.29
C GLY A 20 49.63 19.39 -3.07
N GLY A 21 49.53 18.11 -2.73
CA GLY A 21 50.52 17.08 -2.45
C GLY A 21 49.77 15.75 -2.35
N ALA A 22 50.29 14.73 -3.02
CA ALA A 22 49.87 13.34 -2.84
C ALA A 22 50.84 12.69 -1.85
N ALA A 23 50.32 12.22 -0.71
CA ALA A 23 51.00 11.37 0.25
C ALA A 23 49.92 10.69 1.11
N ALA A 24 49.99 9.43 1.52
CA ALA A 24 50.84 8.31 1.17
C ALA A 24 50.11 7.09 1.78
N ARG A 25 49.73 6.09 0.97
CA ARG A 25 49.34 4.77 1.50
C ARG A 25 50.61 3.96 1.71
N ARG A 26 51.09 3.91 2.95
CA ARG A 26 52.12 2.95 3.37
C ARG A 26 51.50 1.55 3.38
N ARG A 27 51.96 0.67 2.49
CA ARG A 27 51.86 -0.79 2.66
C ARG A 27 53.26 -1.28 3.01
N SER A 28 53.42 -1.78 4.23
CA SER A 28 54.61 -2.47 4.69
C SER A 28 54.63 -3.88 4.11
N SER A 29 55.68 -4.17 3.36
CA SER A 29 56.13 -5.48 2.94
C SER A 29 56.63 -6.27 4.15
N GLY A 30 56.10 -7.48 4.35
CA GLY A 30 56.61 -8.48 5.27
C GLY A 30 56.49 -9.84 4.61
N SER A 31 57.58 -10.25 3.96
CA SER A 31 57.79 -11.56 3.36
C SER A 31 58.18 -12.56 4.44
N SER A 32 57.45 -13.68 4.51
CA SER A 32 57.91 -14.93 5.10
C SER A 32 57.33 -16.05 4.25
N GLU A 33 58.23 -16.69 3.52
CA GLU A 33 58.00 -17.91 2.76
C GLU A 33 57.61 -19.02 3.73
N ASN A 34 56.51 -19.72 3.45
CA ASN A 34 56.18 -20.96 4.13
C ASN A 34 56.00 -22.04 3.05
N ALA A 35 56.95 -22.98 3.07
CA ALA A 35 56.99 -24.15 2.18
C ALA A 35 55.74 -25.02 2.40
N GLY A 36 55.17 -25.50 1.30
CA GLY A 36 53.92 -26.24 1.27
C GLY A 36 54.01 -27.64 1.88
N ASP A 37 52.96 -28.01 2.61
CA ASP A 37 52.62 -29.40 2.92
C ASP A 37 51.76 -29.95 1.77
N PRO A 38 52.25 -30.95 1.00
CA PRO A 38 51.57 -31.47 -0.18
C PRO A 38 50.40 -32.41 0.15
N ASN A 39 50.04 -32.66 1.41
CA ASN A 39 49.04 -33.68 1.77
C ASN A 39 47.82 -33.17 2.55
N ARG A 40 47.55 -31.86 2.54
CA ARG A 40 46.30 -31.33 3.14
C ARG A 40 45.13 -31.54 2.17
N PRO A 41 44.07 -32.28 2.56
CA PRO A 41 42.89 -32.43 1.72
C PRO A 41 42.32 -31.04 1.43
N ARG A 42 42.09 -30.74 0.14
CA ARG A 42 41.43 -29.52 -0.33
C ARG A 42 40.03 -29.48 0.27
N GLY A 43 39.91 -28.82 1.41
CA GLY A 43 38.63 -28.48 2.00
C GLY A 43 37.81 -27.77 0.95
N ALA A 44 36.62 -28.30 0.66
CA ALA A 44 35.62 -27.66 -0.16
C ALA A 44 35.45 -26.23 0.36
N GLN A 45 35.95 -25.25 -0.38
CA GLN A 45 35.62 -23.86 -0.16
C GLN A 45 34.14 -23.73 -0.50
N ALA A 46 33.29 -23.88 0.51
CA ALA A 46 31.95 -23.39 0.46
C ALA A 46 32.07 -21.90 0.12
N HIS A 47 31.56 -21.52 -1.05
CA HIS A 47 31.32 -20.12 -1.36
C HIS A 47 30.28 -19.63 -0.35
N GLU A 48 30.72 -19.17 0.81
CA GLU A 48 29.96 -18.27 1.67
C GLU A 48 29.81 -16.98 0.85
N GLN A 49 28.71 -16.90 0.10
CA GLN A 49 28.29 -15.65 -0.50
C GLN A 49 28.02 -14.69 0.66
N GLU A 50 28.90 -13.70 0.84
CA GLU A 50 28.66 -12.58 1.75
C GLU A 50 27.35 -11.92 1.30
N GLN A 51 26.26 -12.26 1.99
CA GLN A 51 24.95 -11.74 1.67
C GLN A 51 24.87 -10.32 2.21
N GLU A 52 24.89 -9.35 1.30
CA GLU A 52 24.85 -7.93 1.65
C GLU A 52 23.49 -7.59 2.30
N ASP A 53 23.55 -6.88 3.43
CA ASP A 53 22.36 -6.44 4.14
C ASP A 53 21.62 -5.35 3.37
N VAL A 54 20.37 -5.60 2.99
CA VAL A 54 19.52 -4.64 2.25
C VAL A 54 18.53 -4.01 3.22
N SER A 55 18.46 -2.68 3.20
CA SER A 55 17.56 -1.90 4.06
C SER A 55 16.86 -0.78 3.31
N LEU A 56 15.58 -0.57 3.64
CA LEU A 56 14.72 0.47 3.11
C LEU A 56 14.05 1.23 4.27
N VAL A 57 14.07 2.56 4.21
CA VAL A 57 13.29 3.42 5.10
C VAL A 57 12.45 4.36 4.26
N LEU A 58 11.15 4.37 4.49
CA LEU A 58 10.22 5.30 3.85
C LEU A 58 9.48 6.12 4.90
N ARG A 59 9.14 7.35 4.53
CA ARG A 59 8.36 8.28 5.34
C ARG A 59 7.25 8.89 4.50
N ILE A 60 6.03 8.90 5.04
CA ILE A 60 4.92 9.69 4.52
C ILE A 60 4.35 10.51 5.67
N VAL A 61 4.57 11.82 5.62
CA VAL A 61 4.18 12.79 6.65
C VAL A 61 4.70 12.37 8.04
N ASP A 62 3.88 11.70 8.85
CA ASP A 62 4.18 11.30 10.23
C ASP A 62 4.43 9.79 10.39
N ASP A 63 4.16 8.98 9.36
CA ASP A 63 4.30 7.54 9.41
C ASP A 63 5.62 7.10 8.76
N TYR A 64 6.39 6.29 9.49
CA TYR A 64 7.63 5.68 9.02
C TYR A 64 7.46 4.16 8.85
N VAL A 65 8.16 3.61 7.87
CA VAL A 65 8.37 2.16 7.73
C VAL A 65 9.85 1.88 7.51
N CYS A 66 10.40 0.91 8.22
CA CYS A 66 11.74 0.37 8.01
C CYS A 66 11.61 -1.13 7.68
N MET A 67 12.17 -1.54 6.55
CA MET A 67 12.28 -2.94 6.14
C MET A 67 13.76 -3.24 5.95
N SER A 68 14.25 -4.31 6.58
CA SER A 68 15.66 -4.69 6.48
C SER A 68 15.80 -6.21 6.54
N THR A 69 16.77 -6.74 5.81
CA THR A 69 17.24 -8.13 5.99
C THR A 69 18.05 -8.29 7.29
N SER A 70 18.51 -7.17 7.86
CA SER A 70 19.32 -7.11 9.07
C SER A 70 18.47 -6.69 10.26
N ARG A 71 18.28 -7.63 11.20
CA ARG A 71 17.54 -7.36 12.44
C ARG A 71 18.19 -6.22 13.25
N ASP A 72 19.51 -6.16 13.25
CA ASP A 72 20.25 -5.13 13.98
C ASP A 72 20.02 -3.73 13.39
N VAL A 73 19.87 -3.62 12.08
CA VAL A 73 19.50 -2.34 11.45
C VAL A 73 18.09 -1.91 11.88
N ALA A 74 17.12 -2.83 11.88
CA ALA A 74 15.76 -2.52 12.32
C ALA A 74 15.71 -2.11 13.81
N LEU A 75 16.50 -2.76 14.67
CA LEU A 75 16.63 -2.39 16.08
C LEU A 75 17.28 -1.02 16.26
N ARG A 76 18.36 -0.72 15.52
CA ARG A 76 18.98 0.61 15.54
C ARG A 76 18.03 1.70 15.07
N PHE A 77 17.24 1.44 14.04
CA PHE A 77 16.21 2.36 13.58
C PHE A 77 15.20 2.69 14.70
N LEU A 78 14.70 1.68 15.42
CA LEU A 78 13.82 1.87 16.58
C LEU A 78 14.51 2.64 17.70
N ALA A 79 15.80 2.39 17.94
CA ALA A 79 16.62 3.08 18.94
C ALA A 79 16.77 4.58 18.69
N ASP A 80 16.76 4.97 17.42
CA ASP A 80 16.91 6.37 17.02
C ASP A 80 15.60 7.16 17.09
N LEU A 81 14.43 6.49 17.08
CA LEU A 81 13.12 7.17 17.10
C LEU A 81 12.95 8.16 18.27
N PRO A 82 13.35 7.83 19.52
CA PRO A 82 13.26 8.76 20.64
C PRO A 82 14.11 10.02 20.48
N ARG A 83 15.19 9.97 19.69
CA ARG A 83 16.07 11.13 19.46
C ARG A 83 15.35 12.27 18.74
N TYR A 84 14.27 11.99 17.99
CA TYR A 84 13.49 13.02 17.32
C TYR A 84 12.62 13.87 18.26
N ARG A 85 12.47 13.47 19.53
CA ARG A 85 11.76 14.29 20.55
C ARG A 85 12.37 15.67 20.74
N ARG A 86 13.69 15.80 20.57
CA ARG A 86 14.39 17.09 20.63
C ARG A 86 13.94 18.09 19.55
N PHE A 87 13.33 17.59 18.48
CA PHE A 87 12.76 18.38 17.39
C PHE A 87 11.23 18.49 17.48
N GLY A 88 10.64 18.17 18.64
CA GLY A 88 9.19 18.21 18.85
C GLY A 88 8.41 17.03 18.27
N ALA A 89 9.08 16.02 17.69
CA ALA A 89 8.42 14.83 17.17
C ALA A 89 8.27 13.75 18.25
N LYS A 90 7.06 13.21 18.44
CA LYS A 90 6.79 12.15 19.40
C LYS A 90 6.26 10.91 18.70
N VAL A 91 6.99 9.81 18.82
CA VAL A 91 6.50 8.50 18.38
C VAL A 91 5.54 7.94 19.43
N ASN A 92 4.49 7.26 18.97
CA ASN A 92 3.53 6.57 19.82
C ASN A 92 3.89 5.08 19.87
N PRO A 93 4.47 4.58 20.98
CA PRO A 93 4.92 3.18 21.08
C PRO A 93 3.81 2.17 20.84
N ARG A 94 2.55 2.51 21.16
CA ARG A 94 1.39 1.63 20.95
C ARG A 94 0.99 1.48 19.49
N LYS A 95 1.47 2.38 18.61
CA LYS A 95 1.29 2.29 17.17
C LYS A 95 2.48 1.65 16.47
N THR A 96 3.61 1.48 17.18
CA THR A 96 4.78 0.78 16.67
C THR A 96 4.45 -0.68 16.44
N LYS A 97 4.83 -1.19 15.27
CA LYS A 97 4.64 -2.59 14.86
C LYS A 97 5.97 -3.16 14.42
N ILE A 98 6.26 -4.38 14.87
CA ILE A 98 7.46 -5.14 14.52
C ILE A 98 7.05 -6.55 14.11
N ASN A 99 7.80 -7.20 13.22
CA ASN A 99 7.53 -8.57 12.78
C ASN A 99 8.50 -9.61 13.37
N PHE A 100 9.28 -9.22 14.37
CA PHE A 100 10.19 -10.12 15.09
C PHE A 100 9.95 -10.03 16.59
N PHE A 101 10.29 -11.11 17.30
CA PHE A 101 10.24 -11.11 18.75
C PHE A 101 11.46 -10.36 19.33
N PRO A 102 11.23 -9.41 20.26
CA PRO A 102 12.31 -8.82 21.05
C PRO A 102 13.00 -9.91 21.89
N THR A 103 14.32 -9.82 22.09
CA THR A 103 14.99 -10.67 23.09
C THR A 103 14.84 -10.05 24.49
N HIS A 104 14.93 -10.87 25.54
CA HIS A 104 14.93 -10.37 26.93
C HIS A 104 16.04 -9.31 27.15
N ARG A 105 17.19 -9.46 26.49
CA ARG A 105 18.28 -8.50 26.56
C ARG A 105 17.95 -7.15 25.90
N GLU A 106 17.20 -7.15 24.81
CA GLU A 106 16.79 -5.90 24.14
C GLU A 106 15.70 -5.16 24.89
N VAL A 107 14.83 -5.88 25.61
CA VAL A 107 13.75 -5.28 26.41
C VAL A 107 14.21 -4.89 27.81
N PHE A 108 15.07 -5.71 28.45
CA PHE A 108 15.41 -5.57 29.87
C PHE A 108 16.91 -5.53 30.16
N GLY A 109 17.77 -5.83 29.19
CA GLY A 109 19.22 -5.99 29.38
C GLY A 109 20.06 -4.71 29.22
N GLY A 110 19.43 -3.56 29.01
CA GLY A 110 20.13 -2.28 28.93
C GLY A 110 20.44 -1.70 30.30
N GLY A 111 21.68 -1.88 30.80
CA GLY A 111 22.26 -0.97 31.79
C GLY A 111 22.27 0.47 31.26
N ALA A 112 22.40 1.45 32.16
CA ALA A 112 22.26 2.90 31.98
C ALA A 112 23.21 3.58 30.96
N SER A 113 23.45 2.99 29.80
CA SER A 113 24.01 3.66 28.64
C SER A 113 22.92 4.47 27.95
N GLU A 114 23.25 5.71 27.61
CA GLU A 114 22.40 6.72 26.94
C GLU A 114 21.88 6.23 25.59
N GLY A 115 20.84 5.39 25.61
CA GLY A 115 20.18 4.86 24.41
C GLY A 115 19.45 3.54 24.62
N GLY A 116 19.94 2.68 25.53
CA GLY A 116 19.36 1.35 25.77
C GLY A 116 17.94 1.37 26.36
N GLY A 117 17.66 2.31 27.27
CA GLY A 117 16.34 2.43 27.89
C GLY A 117 15.24 2.93 26.95
N ALA A 118 15.61 3.67 25.89
CA ALA A 118 14.66 4.23 24.94
C ALA A 118 14.15 3.16 23.95
N VAL A 119 15.05 2.25 23.54
CA VAL A 119 14.73 1.03 22.78
C VAL A 119 13.80 0.13 23.56
N ALA A 120 14.13 -0.17 24.82
CA ALA A 120 13.36 -1.03 25.70
C ALA A 120 11.89 -0.60 25.80
N GLN A 121 11.63 0.70 25.97
CA GLN A 121 10.27 1.23 26.05
C GLN A 121 9.48 1.05 24.75
N GLU A 122 10.11 1.29 23.59
CA GLU A 122 9.46 1.10 22.28
C GLU A 122 9.15 -0.38 22.03
N LEU A 123 10.10 -1.29 22.27
CA LEU A 123 9.87 -2.73 22.09
C LEU A 123 8.87 -3.33 23.08
N ALA A 124 8.86 -2.87 24.34
CA ALA A 124 7.90 -3.35 25.34
C ALA A 124 6.44 -3.03 24.98
N CYS A 125 6.21 -1.93 24.24
CA CYS A 125 4.87 -1.50 23.84
C CYS A 125 4.51 -1.83 22.39
N ALA A 126 5.49 -2.22 21.58
CA ALA A 126 5.28 -2.53 20.17
C ALA A 126 4.39 -3.76 20.00
N ALA A 127 3.46 -3.68 19.05
CA ALA A 127 2.67 -4.84 18.66
C ALA A 127 3.51 -5.75 17.75
N VAL A 128 3.70 -7.00 18.17
CA VAL A 128 4.32 -8.03 17.30
C VAL A 128 3.28 -8.52 16.29
N VAL A 129 3.59 -8.33 15.02
CA VAL A 129 2.79 -8.78 13.88
C VAL A 129 3.33 -10.12 13.42
N THR A 130 2.60 -11.20 13.69
CA THR A 130 3.07 -12.58 13.48
C THR A 130 2.92 -13.10 12.05
N ASN A 131 2.16 -12.40 11.21
CA ASN A 131 1.84 -12.82 9.85
C ASN A 131 2.62 -12.05 8.77
N ASP A 132 3.68 -11.33 9.15
CA ASP A 132 4.46 -10.44 8.29
C ASP A 132 3.64 -9.33 7.57
N ALA A 133 2.34 -9.22 7.86
CA ALA A 133 1.43 -8.31 7.18
C ALA A 133 1.19 -7.04 8.02
N PHE A 134 1.73 -5.91 7.60
CA PHE A 134 1.63 -4.65 8.34
C PHE A 134 0.89 -3.56 7.56
N PRO A 135 0.00 -2.79 8.20
CA PRO A 135 -0.66 -1.67 7.55
C PRO A 135 0.25 -0.44 7.55
N TRP A 136 0.33 0.25 6.42
CA TRP A 136 1.02 1.53 6.29
C TRP A 136 0.34 2.38 5.20
N CYS A 137 0.01 3.63 5.53
CA CYS A 137 -0.55 4.61 4.60
C CYS A 137 -1.74 4.11 3.73
N GLY A 138 -2.68 3.40 4.35
CA GLY A 138 -3.91 2.93 3.68
C GLY A 138 -3.75 1.66 2.84
N HIS A 139 -2.62 0.97 2.98
CA HIS A 139 -2.30 -0.32 2.38
C HIS A 139 -1.88 -1.31 3.47
N VAL A 140 -1.93 -2.60 3.16
CA VAL A 140 -1.35 -3.69 3.94
C VAL A 140 -0.22 -4.29 3.11
N PHE A 141 0.97 -4.35 3.67
CA PHE A 141 2.16 -4.91 3.03
C PHE A 141 2.52 -6.23 3.67
N ASP A 142 2.82 -7.24 2.86
CA ASP A 142 3.42 -8.49 3.29
C ASP A 142 4.95 -8.35 3.24
N ALA A 143 5.62 -8.34 4.39
CA ALA A 143 7.07 -8.15 4.48
C ALA A 143 7.88 -9.29 3.86
N ARG A 144 7.28 -10.47 3.68
CA ARG A 144 7.94 -11.66 3.14
C ARG A 144 7.72 -11.80 1.64
N ALA A 145 6.48 -11.65 1.20
CA ALA A 145 6.11 -11.74 -0.21
C ALA A 145 6.26 -10.40 -0.96
N LEU A 146 6.48 -9.30 -0.24
CA LEU A 146 6.60 -7.93 -0.75
C LEU A 146 5.37 -7.46 -1.55
N ARG A 147 4.20 -8.03 -1.23
CA ARG A 147 2.92 -7.69 -1.87
C ARG A 147 2.23 -6.55 -1.15
N ALA A 148 1.53 -5.71 -1.90
CA ALA A 148 0.73 -4.62 -1.38
C ALA A 148 -0.76 -4.84 -1.68
N CYS A 149 -1.59 -4.73 -0.64
CA CYS A 149 -3.03 -4.84 -0.73
C CYS A 149 -3.69 -3.54 -0.22
N PRO A 150 -4.85 -3.12 -0.75
CA PRO A 150 -5.61 -2.02 -0.16
C PRO A 150 -6.05 -2.35 1.28
N ASP A 151 -5.85 -1.43 2.22
CA ASP A 151 -6.36 -1.59 3.58
C ASP A 151 -7.85 -1.19 3.65
N HIS A 152 -8.69 -2.19 3.94
CA HIS A 152 -10.12 -2.04 4.17
C HIS A 152 -10.53 -2.22 5.64
N SER A 153 -9.57 -2.41 6.55
CA SER A 153 -9.83 -2.68 7.97
C SER A 153 -10.73 -1.64 8.64
N ARG A 154 -10.58 -0.37 8.24
CA ARG A 154 -11.36 0.75 8.77
C ARG A 154 -12.86 0.69 8.45
N LEU A 155 -13.27 -0.14 7.49
CA LEU A 155 -14.65 -0.30 7.06
C LEU A 155 -15.42 -1.32 7.91
N TYR A 156 -14.73 -2.26 8.56
CA TYR A 156 -15.38 -3.31 9.33
C TYR A 156 -16.18 -2.72 10.50
N GLY A 157 -17.40 -3.22 10.69
CA GLY A 157 -18.28 -2.82 11.79
C GLY A 157 -18.80 -1.37 11.72
N ARG A 158 -18.64 -0.66 10.58
CA ARG A 158 -19.10 0.73 10.43
C ARG A 158 -20.02 0.90 9.24
N ASP A 159 -20.99 1.81 9.37
CA ASP A 159 -21.86 2.18 8.26
C ASP A 159 -21.02 2.81 7.13
N LEU A 160 -21.09 2.20 5.94
CA LEU A 160 -20.38 2.66 4.75
C LEU A 160 -20.73 4.09 4.36
N GLY A 161 -21.91 4.58 4.76
CA GLY A 161 -22.35 5.95 4.59
C GLY A 161 -21.42 7.00 5.20
N TRP A 162 -20.64 6.68 6.23
CA TRP A 162 -19.64 7.59 6.82
C TRP A 162 -18.41 7.79 5.95
N PHE A 163 -18.20 6.93 4.96
CA PHE A 163 -17.01 6.94 4.10
C PHE A 163 -17.31 7.45 2.69
N VAL A 164 -18.47 8.05 2.49
CA VAL A 164 -18.91 8.59 1.20
C VAL A 164 -19.66 9.90 1.37
N ASP A 165 -19.13 10.94 0.74
CA ASP A 165 -19.87 12.20 0.63
C ASP A 165 -20.95 12.10 -0.44
N ALA A 166 -22.13 12.63 -0.12
CA ALA A 166 -23.26 12.71 -1.02
C ALA A 166 -23.21 14.03 -1.80
N ASP A 167 -23.00 13.95 -3.12
CA ASP A 167 -23.27 15.07 -4.00
C ASP A 167 -24.73 15.01 -4.45
N MET A 168 -25.56 15.84 -3.83
CA MET A 168 -27.01 15.88 -4.06
C MET A 168 -27.41 16.78 -5.25
N SER A 169 -26.44 17.47 -5.86
CA SER A 169 -26.67 18.37 -6.99
C SER A 169 -26.87 17.62 -8.31
N ALA A 170 -26.23 16.46 -8.47
CA ALA A 170 -26.31 15.65 -9.68
C ALA A 170 -27.56 14.75 -9.70
N PRO A 171 -28.09 14.39 -10.90
CA PRO A 171 -29.08 13.33 -11.03
C PRO A 171 -28.55 12.03 -10.40
N PRO A 172 -29.36 11.28 -9.62
CA PRO A 172 -28.87 10.17 -8.78
C PRO A 172 -28.05 9.12 -9.55
N GLY A 173 -28.47 8.76 -10.75
CA GLY A 173 -27.69 7.84 -11.61
C GLY A 173 -26.35 8.44 -12.03
N LEU A 174 -26.34 9.68 -12.53
CA LEU A 174 -25.08 10.30 -12.96
C LEU A 174 -24.10 10.43 -11.79
N GLY A 175 -24.59 10.86 -10.62
CA GLY A 175 -23.83 10.90 -9.37
C GLY A 175 -23.26 9.53 -9.00
N PHE A 176 -24.09 8.47 -9.07
CA PHE A 176 -23.67 7.10 -8.83
C PHE A 176 -22.50 6.65 -9.72
N ARG A 177 -22.59 6.83 -11.05
CA ARG A 177 -21.51 6.46 -11.98
C ARG A 177 -20.23 7.28 -11.78
N ARG A 178 -20.36 8.58 -11.47
CA ARG A 178 -19.21 9.43 -11.16
C ARG A 178 -18.52 8.96 -9.88
N LYS A 179 -19.30 8.71 -8.83
CA LYS A 179 -18.78 8.23 -7.54
C LYS A 179 -18.09 6.87 -7.67
N LEU A 180 -18.67 5.93 -8.42
CA LEU A 180 -18.02 4.64 -8.70
C LEU A 180 -16.60 4.80 -9.24
N LYS A 181 -16.44 5.60 -10.30
CA LYS A 181 -15.12 5.85 -10.92
C LYS A 181 -14.16 6.55 -9.94
N GLN A 182 -14.66 7.52 -9.19
CA GLN A 182 -13.86 8.24 -8.19
C GLN A 182 -13.35 7.29 -7.09
N LEU A 183 -14.23 6.46 -6.53
CA LEU A 183 -13.90 5.52 -5.46
C LEU A 183 -12.92 4.44 -5.93
N VAL A 184 -13.09 3.91 -7.14
CA VAL A 184 -12.14 2.96 -7.73
C VAL A 184 -10.78 3.65 -7.95
N ARG A 185 -10.75 4.81 -8.61
CA ARG A 185 -9.49 5.52 -8.92
C ARG A 185 -8.71 5.90 -7.66
N ALA A 186 -9.39 6.19 -6.55
CA ALA A 186 -8.77 6.55 -5.28
C ALA A 186 -8.11 5.38 -4.54
N LYS A 187 -8.28 4.12 -5.00
CA LYS A 187 -7.71 2.93 -4.36
C LYS A 187 -7.02 1.98 -5.32
N ALA A 188 -7.36 2.01 -6.60
CA ALA A 188 -6.75 1.22 -7.67
C ALA A 188 -5.49 1.95 -8.20
N HIS A 189 -4.44 1.96 -7.38
CA HIS A 189 -3.14 2.55 -7.72
C HIS A 189 -2.21 1.53 -8.38
N ALA A 190 -1.16 2.02 -9.07
CA ALA A 190 -0.15 1.16 -9.68
C ALA A 190 0.44 0.16 -8.69
N LEU A 191 0.74 0.58 -7.46
CA LEU A 191 1.30 -0.28 -6.41
C LEU A 191 0.48 -1.55 -6.12
N VAL A 192 -0.86 -1.49 -6.20
CA VAL A 192 -1.74 -2.64 -5.89
C VAL A 192 -2.20 -3.41 -7.11
N LEU A 193 -2.09 -2.81 -8.30
CA LEU A 193 -2.51 -3.40 -9.58
C LEU A 193 -1.34 -4.01 -10.37
N ASP A 194 -0.12 -3.67 -9.99
CA ASP A 194 1.08 -4.13 -10.65
C ASP A 194 1.33 -5.61 -10.37
N THR A 195 1.33 -6.41 -11.43
CA THR A 195 1.50 -7.86 -11.36
C THR A 195 2.93 -8.32 -11.14
N GLU A 196 3.94 -7.47 -11.35
CA GLU A 196 5.33 -7.83 -11.09
C GLU A 196 5.65 -7.70 -9.60
N VAL A 197 5.05 -6.73 -8.89
CA VAL A 197 5.13 -6.65 -7.42
C VAL A 197 4.19 -7.66 -6.75
N ASN A 198 2.93 -7.73 -7.19
CA ASN A 198 1.90 -8.46 -6.44
C ASN A 198 1.70 -9.90 -6.92
N GLY A 199 2.13 -10.22 -8.14
CA GLY A 199 1.64 -11.38 -8.88
C GLY A 199 0.23 -11.17 -9.42
N VAL A 200 -0.11 -11.93 -10.47
CA VAL A 200 -1.40 -11.82 -11.18
C VAL A 200 -2.59 -12.05 -10.26
N ARG A 201 -2.53 -13.08 -9.41
CA ARG A 201 -3.63 -13.46 -8.51
C ARG A 201 -3.94 -12.34 -7.52
N THR A 202 -2.93 -11.78 -6.88
CA THR A 202 -3.08 -10.71 -5.88
C THR A 202 -3.56 -9.41 -6.52
N ALA A 203 -3.00 -9.03 -7.67
CA ALA A 203 -3.44 -7.84 -8.39
C ALA A 203 -4.92 -7.95 -8.84
N ALA A 204 -5.33 -9.13 -9.31
CA ALA A 204 -6.73 -9.41 -9.64
C ALA A 204 -7.64 -9.35 -8.40
N ALA A 205 -7.21 -9.92 -7.27
CA ALA A 205 -7.95 -9.87 -6.01
C ALA A 205 -8.07 -8.42 -5.47
N ASN A 206 -6.99 -7.65 -5.54
CA ASN A 206 -6.96 -6.23 -5.17
C ASN A 206 -7.96 -5.43 -6.01
N LEU A 207 -7.95 -5.63 -7.34
CA LEU A 207 -8.91 -4.97 -8.23
C LEU A 207 -10.36 -5.34 -7.87
N TYR A 208 -10.63 -6.62 -7.67
CA TYR A 208 -11.96 -7.09 -7.25
C TYR A 208 -12.40 -6.43 -5.94
N ALA A 209 -11.55 -6.42 -4.90
CA ALA A 209 -11.85 -5.84 -3.60
C ALA A 209 -12.12 -4.33 -3.70
N VAL A 210 -11.29 -3.59 -4.45
CA VAL A 210 -11.49 -2.15 -4.68
C VAL A 210 -12.83 -1.88 -5.36
N VAL A 211 -13.16 -2.64 -6.40
CA VAL A 211 -14.42 -2.47 -7.13
C VAL A 211 -15.61 -2.82 -6.24
N LEU A 212 -15.54 -3.93 -5.50
CA LEU A 212 -16.61 -4.36 -4.59
C LEU A 212 -16.92 -3.28 -3.55
N VAL A 213 -15.89 -2.77 -2.86
CA VAL A 213 -16.03 -1.71 -1.87
C VAL A 213 -16.57 -0.43 -2.51
N ALA A 214 -16.09 -0.06 -3.71
CA ALA A 214 -16.59 1.11 -4.43
C ALA A 214 -18.08 0.98 -4.78
N VAL A 215 -18.53 -0.19 -5.22
CA VAL A 215 -19.94 -0.45 -5.54
C VAL A 215 -20.80 -0.40 -4.30
N LEU A 216 -20.41 -1.07 -3.21
CA LEU A 216 -21.14 -1.02 -1.94
C LEU A 216 -21.31 0.43 -1.44
N LYS A 217 -20.23 1.20 -1.47
CA LYS A 217 -20.21 2.62 -1.11
C LYS A 217 -21.07 3.51 -2.05
N ALA A 218 -21.07 3.23 -3.34
CA ALA A 218 -21.91 3.99 -4.28
C ALA A 218 -23.39 3.63 -4.13
N LEU A 219 -23.71 2.36 -3.83
CA LEU A 219 -25.08 1.90 -3.60
C LEU A 219 -25.68 2.53 -2.34
N THR A 220 -24.90 2.76 -1.27
CA THR A 220 -25.41 3.48 -0.10
C THR A 220 -25.82 4.91 -0.45
N LEU A 221 -25.06 5.61 -1.29
CA LEU A 221 -25.45 6.93 -1.80
C LEU A 221 -26.71 6.88 -2.66
N LEU A 222 -26.80 5.90 -3.57
CA LEU A 222 -27.97 5.75 -4.43
C LEU A 222 -29.25 5.49 -3.61
N ARG A 223 -29.15 4.68 -2.55
CA ARG A 223 -30.26 4.41 -1.61
C ARG A 223 -30.65 5.63 -0.77
N ARG A 224 -29.70 6.52 -0.46
CA ARG A 224 -29.93 7.77 0.29
C ARG A 224 -30.38 8.94 -0.57
N SER A 225 -30.25 8.83 -1.90
CA SER A 225 -30.61 9.92 -2.80
C SER A 225 -32.14 10.07 -2.83
N PRO A 226 -32.69 11.30 -2.82
CA PRO A 226 -34.12 11.51 -2.84
C PRO A 226 -34.66 10.91 -4.14
N SER A 227 -35.73 10.12 -4.05
CA SER A 227 -36.42 9.61 -5.22
C SER A 227 -37.04 10.79 -5.98
N ARG A 228 -36.25 11.43 -6.85
CA ARG A 228 -36.75 12.41 -7.82
C ARG A 228 -37.55 11.61 -8.83
N GLY A 229 -38.88 11.65 -8.69
CA GLY A 229 -39.88 10.79 -9.34
C GLY A 229 -39.74 10.66 -10.85
N GLY A 230 -38.82 9.83 -11.30
CA GLY A 230 -38.77 9.32 -12.66
C GLY A 230 -39.52 8.01 -12.71
N ASN A 231 -40.53 7.92 -13.57
CA ASN A 231 -41.37 6.75 -13.79
C ASN A 231 -40.61 5.62 -14.51
N ARG A 232 -39.44 5.23 -13.99
CA ARG A 232 -38.70 4.05 -14.45
C ARG A 232 -39.12 2.90 -13.57
N GLY A 233 -39.94 2.00 -14.13
CA GLY A 233 -40.22 0.70 -13.53
C GLY A 233 -38.93 -0.08 -13.26
N ARG A 234 -39.05 -1.20 -12.53
CA ARG A 234 -37.95 -2.06 -12.09
C ARG A 234 -36.95 -2.36 -13.22
N ASP A 235 -37.45 -2.71 -14.40
CA ASP A 235 -36.66 -3.01 -15.61
C ASP A 235 -35.75 -1.86 -16.05
N GLY A 236 -36.20 -0.61 -15.91
CA GLY A 236 -35.42 0.58 -16.26
C GLY A 236 -34.23 0.80 -15.32
N ASN A 237 -34.40 0.44 -14.05
CA ASN A 237 -33.34 0.52 -13.05
C ASN A 237 -32.34 -0.63 -13.21
N ASP A 238 -32.81 -1.83 -13.50
CA ASP A 238 -31.95 -3.00 -13.72
C ASP A 238 -31.06 -2.80 -14.96
N ARG A 239 -31.65 -2.35 -16.08
CA ARG A 239 -30.88 -1.97 -17.28
C ARG A 239 -29.85 -0.88 -16.98
N TYR A 240 -30.19 0.07 -16.11
CA TYR A 240 -29.27 1.13 -15.72
C TYR A 240 -28.07 0.60 -14.91
N LEU A 241 -28.30 -0.31 -13.96
CA LEU A 241 -27.26 -0.95 -13.16
C LEU A 241 -26.36 -1.84 -14.01
N VAL A 242 -26.93 -2.67 -14.89
CA VAL A 242 -26.17 -3.50 -15.85
C VAL A 242 -25.30 -2.64 -16.75
N ARG A 243 -25.84 -1.54 -17.29
CA ARG A 243 -25.05 -0.59 -18.09
C ARG A 243 -23.94 0.06 -17.27
N SER A 244 -24.18 0.36 -15.99
CA SER A 244 -23.17 0.93 -15.10
C SER A 244 -22.03 -0.06 -14.82
N ALA A 245 -22.35 -1.34 -14.59
CA ALA A 245 -21.36 -2.41 -14.42
C ALA A 245 -20.47 -2.57 -15.66
N ARG A 246 -21.07 -2.62 -16.87
CA ARG A 246 -20.32 -2.70 -18.14
C ARG A 246 -19.40 -1.50 -18.32
N LEU A 247 -19.89 -0.27 -18.09
CA LEU A 247 -19.07 0.94 -18.19
C LEU A 247 -17.94 0.98 -17.16
N LEU A 248 -18.17 0.46 -15.96
CA LEU A 248 -17.15 0.34 -14.93
C LEU A 248 -16.05 -0.66 -15.34
N GLY A 249 -16.41 -1.80 -15.93
CA GLY A 249 -15.44 -2.75 -16.47
C GLY A 249 -14.51 -2.14 -17.52
N HIS A 250 -15.06 -1.40 -18.49
CA HIS A 250 -14.26 -0.67 -19.48
C HIS A 250 -13.40 0.44 -18.87
N PHE A 251 -13.89 1.10 -17.82
CA PHE A 251 -13.11 2.08 -17.07
C PHE A 251 -11.94 1.41 -16.35
N CYS A 252 -12.15 0.29 -15.67
CA CYS A 252 -11.10 -0.41 -14.93
C CYS A 252 -10.04 -1.01 -15.86
N ALA A 253 -10.44 -1.56 -17.01
CA ALA A 253 -9.48 -2.06 -18.00
C ALA A 253 -8.54 -0.94 -18.49
N ARG A 254 -9.10 0.25 -18.78
CA ARG A 254 -8.29 1.43 -19.11
C ARG A 254 -7.44 1.92 -17.94
N LEU A 255 -7.99 1.90 -16.72
CA LEU A 255 -7.26 2.31 -15.52
C LEU A 255 -6.02 1.44 -15.32
N VAL A 256 -6.16 0.12 -15.41
CA VAL A 256 -5.06 -0.86 -15.32
C VAL A 256 -3.99 -0.57 -16.38
N ALA A 257 -4.39 -0.31 -17.63
CA ALA A 257 -3.46 0.09 -18.68
C ALA A 257 -2.69 1.37 -18.32
N THR A 258 -3.39 2.43 -17.92
CA THR A 258 -2.76 3.72 -17.56
C THR A 258 -1.86 3.64 -16.33
N CYS A 259 -2.21 2.82 -15.33
CA CYS A 259 -1.37 2.59 -14.16
C CYS A 259 -0.08 1.84 -14.52
N THR A 260 -0.12 1.01 -15.57
CA THR A 260 1.03 0.28 -16.08
C THR A 260 1.93 1.20 -16.92
N GLU A 261 1.36 2.02 -17.80
CA GLU A 261 2.11 3.00 -18.60
C GLU A 261 2.86 4.00 -17.71
N ALA A 262 2.24 4.46 -16.62
CA ALA A 262 2.86 5.40 -15.67
C ALA A 262 4.06 4.81 -14.90
N ARG A 263 4.22 3.48 -14.87
CA ARG A 263 5.33 2.80 -14.16
C ARG A 263 6.67 2.94 -14.89
N GLY A 264 6.67 3.25 -16.18
CA GLY A 264 7.92 3.34 -16.95
C GLY A 264 8.53 1.95 -17.21
N ARG A 265 9.85 1.79 -16.97
CA ARG A 265 10.54 0.52 -17.23
C ARG A 265 10.19 -0.55 -16.16
N PRO A 266 9.99 -1.80 -16.57
CA PRO A 266 9.74 -2.91 -15.65
C PRO A 266 10.97 -3.23 -14.78
N LEU A 267 10.72 -3.78 -13.59
CA LEU A 267 11.75 -4.02 -12.57
C LEU A 267 12.69 -5.18 -12.97
N SER A 268 12.15 -6.19 -13.67
CA SER A 268 12.85 -7.41 -14.10
C SER A 268 13.67 -7.24 -15.39
N GLY A 269 13.78 -6.03 -15.94
CA GLY A 269 14.60 -5.76 -17.13
C GLY A 269 14.13 -6.39 -18.44
N GLY A 270 13.05 -7.18 -18.44
CA GLY A 270 12.39 -7.74 -19.63
C GLY A 270 11.19 -6.92 -20.10
N ALA A 271 10.45 -7.37 -21.12
CA ALA A 271 9.19 -6.74 -21.54
C ALA A 271 8.04 -7.07 -20.57
N ALA A 272 8.17 -6.71 -19.28
CA ALA A 272 7.14 -7.03 -18.29
C ALA A 272 5.99 -6.01 -18.37
N HIS A 273 5.06 -6.27 -19.28
CA HIS A 273 3.74 -5.64 -19.22
C HIS A 273 2.94 -6.25 -18.06
N CYS A 274 2.24 -5.42 -17.31
CA CYS A 274 1.29 -5.89 -16.30
C CYS A 274 0.33 -6.91 -16.94
N ALA A 275 0.28 -8.14 -16.43
CA ALA A 275 -0.47 -9.22 -17.08
C ALA A 275 -1.96 -8.91 -17.19
N LEU A 276 -2.50 -8.08 -16.28
CA LEU A 276 -3.89 -7.63 -16.33
C LEU A 276 -4.17 -6.72 -17.55
N VAL A 277 -3.17 -6.02 -18.08
CA VAL A 277 -3.29 -5.23 -19.32
C VAL A 277 -3.54 -6.15 -20.51
N ALA A 278 -2.87 -7.30 -20.56
CA ALA A 278 -3.07 -8.32 -21.58
C ALA A 278 -4.40 -9.08 -21.42
N MET A 279 -5.11 -8.90 -20.31
CA MET A 279 -6.37 -9.61 -19.99
C MET A 279 -7.54 -8.64 -19.70
N PRO A 280 -7.94 -7.78 -20.65
CA PRO A 280 -9.00 -6.81 -20.43
C PRO A 280 -10.37 -7.47 -20.15
N GLU A 281 -10.63 -8.64 -20.71
CA GLU A 281 -11.87 -9.39 -20.45
C GLU A 281 -11.91 -9.96 -19.03
N LEU A 282 -10.77 -10.40 -18.48
CA LEU A 282 -10.68 -10.78 -17.08
C LEU A 282 -11.00 -9.59 -16.17
N VAL A 283 -10.43 -8.42 -16.45
CA VAL A 283 -10.72 -7.18 -15.69
C VAL A 283 -12.21 -6.84 -15.72
N LYS A 284 -12.84 -6.89 -16.90
CA LYS A 284 -14.28 -6.66 -17.05
C LYS A 284 -15.10 -7.70 -16.28
N HIS A 285 -14.71 -8.96 -16.34
CA HIS A 285 -15.37 -10.05 -15.62
C HIS A 285 -15.28 -9.87 -14.10
N LEU A 286 -14.10 -9.56 -13.57
CA LEU A 286 -13.91 -9.26 -12.14
C LEU A 286 -14.79 -8.09 -11.68
N CYS A 287 -14.88 -7.03 -12.50
CA CYS A 287 -15.75 -5.89 -12.19
C CYS A 287 -17.22 -6.29 -12.18
N ALA A 288 -17.67 -7.09 -13.15
CA ALA A 288 -19.04 -7.59 -13.22
C ALA A 288 -19.38 -8.47 -12.01
N ARG A 289 -18.48 -9.38 -11.62
CA ARG A 289 -18.63 -10.22 -10.42
C ARG A 289 -18.70 -9.40 -9.14
N ALA A 290 -17.81 -8.42 -8.96
CA ALA A 290 -17.84 -7.54 -7.79
C ALA A 290 -19.16 -6.75 -7.71
N PHE A 291 -19.69 -6.32 -8.86
CA PHE A 291 -20.98 -5.64 -8.93
C PHE A 291 -22.14 -6.56 -8.59
N ALA A 292 -22.16 -7.78 -9.12
CA ALA A 292 -23.17 -8.80 -8.83
C ALA A 292 -23.18 -9.20 -7.35
N ALA A 293 -21.99 -9.43 -6.77
CA ALA A 293 -21.81 -9.69 -5.35
C ALA A 293 -22.36 -8.54 -4.48
N ALA A 294 -22.08 -7.29 -4.83
CA ALA A 294 -22.61 -6.13 -4.11
C ALA A 294 -24.15 -6.00 -4.17
N LEU A 295 -24.77 -6.53 -5.23
CA LEU A 295 -26.22 -6.59 -5.39
C LEU A 295 -26.85 -7.83 -4.75
N GLY A 296 -26.06 -8.79 -4.27
CA GLY A 296 -26.55 -10.06 -3.72
C GLY A 296 -27.05 -11.04 -4.79
N VAL A 297 -26.54 -10.96 -6.02
CA VAL A 297 -26.97 -11.78 -7.17
C VAL A 297 -26.09 -13.04 -7.35
N ASP A 298 -25.02 -13.19 -6.55
CA ASP A 298 -24.15 -14.36 -6.65
C ASP A 298 -24.86 -15.64 -6.18
N SER A 299 -25.32 -16.42 -7.15
CA SER A 299 -25.78 -17.80 -7.03
C SER A 299 -24.59 -18.75 -6.86
N GLY A 300 -24.45 -19.27 -5.64
CA GLY A 300 -23.44 -20.26 -5.28
C GLY A 300 -23.74 -20.91 -3.92
N GLY A 301 -24.92 -21.52 -3.79
CA GLY A 301 -25.34 -22.23 -2.59
C GLY A 301 -26.85 -22.46 -2.56
N GLY A 302 -27.32 -23.47 -3.30
CA GLY A 302 -28.60 -24.10 -2.99
C GLY A 302 -28.49 -24.75 -1.60
N GLY A 303 -29.30 -24.29 -0.66
CA GLY A 303 -29.37 -24.81 0.69
C GLY A 303 -30.57 -24.19 1.38
N GLY A 304 -31.64 -24.97 1.52
CA GLY A 304 -32.88 -24.55 2.14
C GLY A 304 -32.70 -24.05 3.57
N GLY A 305 -33.50 -23.05 3.91
CA GLY A 305 -33.64 -22.53 5.25
C GLY A 305 -35.03 -21.92 5.38
N GLY A 306 -36.03 -22.79 5.46
CA GLY A 306 -37.34 -22.43 5.97
C GLY A 306 -37.27 -22.09 7.47
N GLY A 307 -38.20 -21.25 7.91
CA GLY A 307 -38.38 -20.79 9.29
C GLY A 307 -38.84 -19.33 9.25
N GLY A 308 -40.13 -18.98 9.31
CA GLY A 308 -41.25 -19.66 9.94
C GLY A 308 -41.36 -19.24 11.41
N GLY A 309 -42.23 -18.26 11.68
CA GLY A 309 -42.73 -17.88 13.01
C GLY A 309 -41.78 -17.02 13.86
N GLY A 310 -42.21 -16.03 14.64
CA GLY A 310 -43.53 -15.54 15.00
C GLY A 310 -43.33 -14.16 15.67
N GLY A 311 -44.32 -13.29 15.61
CA GLY A 311 -45.05 -12.97 16.84
C GLY A 311 -44.71 -11.56 17.31
N GLY A 312 -45.67 -10.64 17.16
CA GLY A 312 -45.52 -9.25 17.56
C GLY A 312 -46.79 -8.46 17.31
N GLY A 313 -47.91 -8.93 17.87
CA GLY A 313 -49.15 -8.19 17.91
C GLY A 313 -48.99 -6.92 18.75
N GLY A 314 -48.95 -5.76 18.11
CA GLY A 314 -49.07 -4.45 18.74
C GLY A 314 -50.50 -3.94 18.58
N ALA A 315 -51.30 -4.10 19.63
CA ALA A 315 -52.67 -3.60 19.71
C ALA A 315 -52.72 -2.08 19.47
N LYS A 316 -53.47 -1.66 18.44
CA LYS A 316 -53.89 -0.27 18.24
C LYS A 316 -55.01 0.05 19.24
N ALA A 317 -54.68 0.75 20.31
CA ALA A 317 -55.66 1.48 21.12
C ALA A 317 -56.24 2.63 20.28
N ARG A 318 -57.47 2.46 19.78
CA ARG A 318 -58.28 3.54 19.23
C ARG A 318 -58.70 4.46 20.38
N ARG A 319 -58.17 5.68 20.40
CA ARG A 319 -58.82 6.84 21.01
C ARG A 319 -59.59 7.57 19.92
N ARG A 320 -60.88 7.81 20.15
CA ARG A 320 -61.61 9.09 19.99
C ARG A 320 -63.09 8.85 19.65
N GLY A 321 -63.92 9.68 20.26
CA GLY A 321 -65.24 10.07 19.79
C GLY A 321 -66.35 9.35 20.51
#